data_AF-A0A7Y5GAZ5-F1
#
_entry.id   AF-A0A7Y5GAZ5-F1
#
_cell.length_a   1.000
_cell.length_b   1.000
_cell.length_c   1.000
_cell.angle_alpha   90.00
_cell.angle_beta   90.00
_cell.angle_gamma   90.00
#
_symmetry.space_group_name_H-M   'P 1'
#
loop_
_entity.id
_entity.type
_entity.pdbx_description
1 polymer ?
#
loop_
_entity_poly.entity_id
_entity_poly.type
_entity_poly.pdbx_seq_one_letter_code
_entity_poly.pdbx_strand_id
1 'polypeptide(L)'
;MPIMKNILLWCSRNRWMSRRFPKFKFVQRAVKRFMPGEDLASALAVSRSFQSRGISTVLTCLGENINDLSEAEKVRNHYLSVLDQISEMQLPTEISVKLTQLGLDI
;
A
#
# COMPACT_ATOMS: atom_id res chain seq x y z
N MET A 1 22.32 14.03 -9.63
CA MET A 1 21.71 13.79 -8.30
C MET A 1 21.90 12.33 -7.79
N PRO A 2 23.12 11.79 -7.60
CA PRO A 2 23.29 10.40 -7.11
C PRO A 2 23.39 10.30 -5.57
N ILE A 3 23.96 11.33 -4.93
CA ILE A 3 24.33 11.29 -3.50
C ILE A 3 23.08 11.25 -2.60
N MET A 4 22.09 12.12 -2.86
CA MET A 4 20.86 12.16 -2.08
C MET A 4 20.05 10.85 -2.20
N LYS A 5 19.94 10.29 -3.41
CA LYS A 5 19.29 8.98 -3.64
C LYS A 5 20.02 7.89 -2.86
N ASN A 6 21.34 7.85 -2.92
CA ASN A 6 22.13 6.82 -2.25
C ASN A 6 22.04 6.93 -0.72
N ILE A 7 22.01 8.14 -0.16
CA ILE A 7 21.80 8.35 1.28
C ILE A 7 20.40 7.87 1.69
N LEU A 8 19.35 8.23 0.94
CA LEU A 8 17.99 7.78 1.23
C LEU A 8 17.87 6.25 1.15
N LEU A 9 18.48 5.63 0.14
CA LEU A 9 18.52 4.17 -0.01
C LEU A 9 19.31 3.49 1.12
N TRP A 10 20.44 4.07 1.52
CA TRP A 10 21.23 3.56 2.65
C TRP A 10 20.42 3.63 3.96
N CYS A 11 19.75 4.75 4.22
CA CYS A 11 18.87 4.91 5.38
C CYS A 11 17.72 3.89 5.38
N SER A 12 17.13 3.61 4.22
CA SER A 12 16.05 2.61 4.06
C SER A 12 16.54 1.18 4.30
N ARG A 13 17.76 0.84 3.85
CA ARG A 13 18.37 -0.49 4.04
C ARG A 13 18.91 -0.72 5.46
N ASN A 14 19.20 0.35 6.22
CA ASN A 14 19.67 0.23 7.59
C ASN A 14 18.52 -0.17 8.54
N ARG A 15 18.56 -1.43 9.02
CA ARG A 15 17.52 -2.04 9.88
C ARG A 15 17.18 -1.25 11.14
N TRP A 16 18.13 -0.52 11.72
CA TRP A 16 17.87 0.31 12.89
C TRP A 16 17.08 1.56 12.52
N MET A 17 17.51 2.24 11.45
CA MET A 17 16.84 3.45 10.96
C MET A 17 15.45 3.12 10.43
N SER A 18 15.31 2.09 9.58
CA SER A 18 14.01 1.71 9.00
C SER A 18 12.97 1.32 10.05
N ARG A 19 13.38 0.82 11.22
CA ARG A 19 12.48 0.52 12.35
C ARG A 19 12.15 1.72 13.23
N ARG A 20 13.07 2.68 13.36
CA ARG A 20 12.94 3.83 14.29
C ARG A 20 12.27 5.03 13.61
N PHE A 21 12.61 5.30 12.34
CA PHE A 21 12.16 6.48 11.61
C PHE A 21 10.63 6.56 11.45
N PRO A 22 9.92 5.47 11.06
CA PRO A 22 8.46 5.50 10.90
C PRO A 22 7.70 5.80 12.20
N LYS A 23 8.34 5.67 13.37
CA LYS A 23 7.74 5.97 14.68
C LYS A 23 7.77 7.46 15.02
N PHE A 24 8.54 8.28 14.31
CA PHE A 24 8.58 9.71 14.58
C PHE A 24 7.31 10.40 14.06
N LYS A 25 6.68 11.22 14.91
CA LYS A 25 5.41 11.91 14.58
C LYS A 25 5.50 12.78 13.32
N PHE A 26 6.66 13.38 13.03
CA PHE A 26 6.84 14.16 11.80
C PHE A 26 6.86 13.27 10.55
N VAL A 27 7.46 12.08 10.63
CA VAL A 27 7.48 11.09 9.55
C VAL A 27 6.08 10.55 9.30
N GLN A 28 5.36 10.16 10.35
CA GLN A 28 3.97 9.71 10.22
C GLN A 28 3.07 10.78 9.59
N ARG A 29 3.23 12.05 9.97
CA ARG A 29 2.50 13.17 9.34
C ARG A 29 2.84 13.32 7.86
N ALA A 30 4.11 13.21 7.50
CA ALA A 30 4.53 13.28 6.11
C ALA A 30 3.97 12.12 5.28
N VAL A 31 3.99 10.90 5.82
CA VAL A 31 3.50 9.68 5.15
C VAL A 31 1.97 9.69 5.01
N LYS A 32 1.22 10.18 6.01
CA LYS A 32 -0.25 10.26 5.96
C LYS A 32 -0.81 11.02 4.76
N ARG A 33 -0.02 11.91 4.17
CA ARG A 33 -0.41 12.64 2.95
C ARG A 33 -0.40 11.75 1.70
N PHE A 34 0.40 10.68 1.71
CA PHE A 34 0.56 9.76 0.58
C PHE A 34 -0.08 8.40 0.83
N MET A 35 -0.17 7.96 2.09
CA MET A 35 -0.69 6.66 2.47
C MET A 35 -1.69 6.84 3.63
N PRO A 36 -2.98 6.50 3.44
CA PRO A 36 -4.04 6.76 4.43
C PRO A 36 -3.85 5.98 5.74
N GLY A 37 -3.09 4.88 5.70
CA GLY A 37 -2.68 4.06 6.83
C GLY A 37 -1.93 2.82 6.33
N GLU A 38 -1.52 1.94 7.25
CA GLU A 38 -0.78 0.70 6.91
C GLU A 38 -1.71 -0.51 6.69
N ASP A 39 -3.00 -0.36 6.97
CA ASP A 39 -4.00 -1.41 6.87
C ASP A 39 -5.12 -1.04 5.90
N LEU A 40 -5.84 -2.08 5.47
CA LEU A 40 -6.97 -1.97 4.56
C LEU A 40 -8.11 -1.14 5.15
N ALA A 41 -8.38 -1.26 6.46
CA ALA A 41 -9.45 -0.53 7.12
C ALA A 41 -9.24 0.99 7.02
N SER A 42 -8.00 1.45 7.17
CA SER A 42 -7.60 2.85 6.99
C SER A 42 -7.82 3.32 5.56
N ALA A 43 -7.47 2.49 4.56
CA ALA A 43 -7.68 2.80 3.15
C ALA A 43 -9.18 2.88 2.77
N LEU A 44 -10.00 1.97 3.31
CA LEU A 44 -11.45 1.98 3.11
C LEU A 44 -12.11 3.18 3.81
N ALA A 45 -11.69 3.51 5.03
CA ALA A 45 -12.19 4.68 5.76
C ALA A 45 -11.95 5.99 4.98
N VAL A 46 -10.75 6.14 4.41
CA VAL A 46 -10.42 7.30 3.57
C VAL A 46 -11.20 7.28 2.25
N SER A 47 -11.38 6.11 1.64
CA SER A 47 -12.21 5.97 0.43
C SER A 47 -13.65 6.42 0.67
N ARG A 48 -14.24 6.05 1.82
CA ARG A 48 -15.56 6.54 2.24
C ARG A 48 -15.60 8.05 2.43
N SER A 49 -14.54 8.65 2.97
CA SER A 49 -14.43 10.10 3.11
C SER A 49 -14.32 10.84 1.77
N PHE A 50 -13.81 10.16 0.72
CA PHE A 50 -13.78 10.69 -0.63
C PHE A 50 -15.11 10.50 -1.36
N GLN A 51 -15.79 9.37 -1.15
CA GLN A 51 -17.14 9.15 -1.64
C GLN A 51 -18.10 10.26 -1.18
N SER A 52 -18.05 10.67 0.10
CA SER A 52 -18.90 11.77 0.60
C SER A 52 -18.63 13.12 -0.06
N ARG A 53 -17.51 13.23 -0.81
CA ARG A 53 -17.10 14.40 -1.59
C ARG A 53 -17.30 14.19 -3.10
N GLY A 54 -17.91 13.08 -3.52
CA GLY A 54 -18.10 12.73 -4.93
C GLY A 54 -16.83 12.31 -5.66
N ILE A 55 -15.81 11.85 -4.94
CA ILE A 55 -14.51 11.45 -5.51
C ILE A 55 -14.37 9.93 -5.41
N SER A 56 -14.20 9.26 -6.54
CA SER A 56 -13.87 7.83 -6.61
C SER A 56 -12.41 7.58 -6.28
N THR A 57 -12.07 6.38 -5.81
CA THR A 57 -10.71 6.04 -5.40
C THR A 57 -10.16 4.80 -6.11
N VAL A 58 -8.84 4.69 -6.13
CA VAL A 58 -8.14 3.47 -6.58
C VAL A 58 -7.20 3.04 -5.45
N LEU A 59 -7.37 1.82 -4.96
CA LEU A 59 -6.51 1.23 -3.95
C LEU A 59 -5.36 0.48 -4.60
N THR A 60 -4.15 0.74 -4.13
CA THR A 60 -2.94 0.04 -4.57
C THR A 60 -2.35 -0.73 -3.41
N CYS A 61 -2.20 -2.05 -3.57
CA CYS A 61 -1.47 -2.86 -2.61
C CYS A 61 0.03 -2.54 -2.71
N LEU A 62 0.65 -2.20 -1.58
CA LEU A 62 2.08 -1.93 -1.50
C LEU A 62 2.81 -3.20 -1.07
N GLY A 63 3.73 -3.65 -1.91
CA GLY A 63 4.55 -4.84 -1.65
C GLY A 63 5.65 -4.98 -2.70
N GLU A 64 6.63 -5.81 -2.40
CA GLU A 64 7.74 -6.15 -3.30
C GLU A 64 7.34 -7.28 -4.27
N ASN A 65 8.24 -7.64 -5.18
CA ASN A 65 8.05 -8.80 -6.06
C ASN A 65 8.01 -10.08 -5.23
N ILE A 66 7.12 -10.99 -5.63
CA ILE A 66 7.02 -12.33 -5.06
C ILE A 66 8.13 -13.23 -5.64
N ASN A 67 8.65 -14.15 -4.81
CA ASN A 67 9.76 -15.05 -5.20
C ASN A 67 9.32 -16.52 -5.34
N ASP A 68 8.07 -16.82 -5.00
CA ASP A 68 7.47 -18.14 -5.15
C ASP A 68 5.96 -18.04 -5.43
N LEU A 69 5.39 -19.11 -5.99
CA LEU A 69 3.98 -19.15 -6.38
C LEU A 69 3.02 -19.13 -5.18
N SER A 70 3.45 -19.57 -3.99
CA SER A 70 2.59 -19.57 -2.80
C SER A 70 2.31 -18.15 -2.30
N GLU A 71 3.27 -17.24 -2.47
CA GLU A 71 3.06 -15.81 -2.22
C GLU A 71 2.05 -15.20 -3.21
N ALA A 72 2.03 -15.65 -4.47
CA ALA A 72 1.02 -15.22 -5.44
C ALA A 72 -0.40 -15.54 -4.97
N GLU A 73 -0.61 -16.73 -4.37
CA GLU A 73 -1.90 -17.12 -3.81
C GLU A 73 -2.33 -16.22 -2.66
N LYS A 74 -1.40 -15.85 -1.77
CA LYS A 74 -1.67 -14.90 -0.68
C LYS A 74 -2.06 -13.53 -1.21
N VAL A 75 -1.36 -13.03 -2.23
CA VAL A 75 -1.68 -11.74 -2.86
C VAL A 75 -3.03 -11.80 -3.56
N ARG A 76 -3.33 -12.88 -4.30
CA ARG A 76 -4.66 -13.10 -4.91
C ARG A 76 -5.75 -13.06 -3.84
N ASN A 77 -5.61 -13.83 -2.76
CA ASN A 77 -6.59 -13.88 -1.68
C ASN A 77 -6.77 -12.51 -1.01
N HIS A 78 -5.69 -11.74 -0.87
CA HIS A 78 -5.76 -10.37 -0.39
C HIS A 78 -6.59 -9.47 -1.32
N TYR A 79 -6.34 -9.50 -2.64
CA TYR A 79 -7.14 -8.73 -3.59
C TYR A 79 -8.61 -9.10 -3.57
N LEU A 80 -8.93 -10.41 -3.48
CA LEU A 80 -10.33 -10.87 -3.36
C LEU A 80 -10.99 -10.30 -2.10
N SER A 81 -10.33 -10.39 -0.94
CA SER A 81 -10.84 -9.83 0.31
C SER A 81 -11.04 -8.30 0.26
N VAL A 82 -10.21 -7.58 -0.50
CA VAL A 82 -10.38 -6.14 -0.74
C VAL A 82 -11.62 -5.87 -1.59
N LEU A 83 -11.81 -6.62 -2.67
CA LEU A 83 -12.96 -6.50 -3.56
C LEU A 83 -14.27 -6.80 -2.83
N ASP A 84 -14.30 -7.85 -1.99
CA ASP A 84 -15.45 -8.19 -1.17
C ASP A 84 -15.84 -7.03 -0.26
N GLN A 85 -14.87 -6.44 0.46
CA GLN A 85 -15.12 -5.30 1.34
C GLN A 85 -15.55 -4.03 0.59
N ILE A 86 -14.99 -3.75 -0.58
CA ILE A 86 -15.43 -2.63 -1.43
C ILE A 86 -16.90 -2.81 -1.83
N SER A 87 -17.25 -4.03 -2.23
CA SER A 87 -18.62 -4.40 -2.64
C SER A 87 -19.60 -4.29 -1.49
N GLU A 88 -19.28 -4.89 -0.33
CA GLU A 88 -20.11 -4.83 0.89
C GLU A 88 -20.37 -3.39 1.35
N MET A 89 -19.36 -2.52 1.25
CA MET A 89 -19.47 -1.11 1.63
C MET A 89 -20.04 -0.21 0.52
N GLN A 90 -20.29 -0.76 -0.68
CA GLN A 90 -20.75 -0.03 -1.87
C GLN A 90 -19.91 1.22 -2.16
N LEU A 91 -18.58 1.09 -2.05
CA LEU A 91 -17.67 2.21 -2.28
C LEU A 91 -17.38 2.37 -3.78
N PRO A 92 -17.29 3.60 -4.31
CA PRO A 92 -16.85 3.88 -5.67
C PRO A 92 -15.31 3.76 -5.75
N THR A 93 -14.83 2.55 -5.50
CA THR A 93 -13.41 2.24 -5.33
C THR A 93 -13.01 1.11 -6.27
N GLU A 94 -11.89 1.27 -6.95
CA GLU A 94 -11.28 0.22 -7.77
C GLU A 94 -9.95 -0.24 -7.16
N ILE A 95 -9.41 -1.35 -7.66
CA ILE A 95 -8.07 -1.84 -7.29
C ILE A 95 -7.09 -1.71 -8.45
N SER A 96 -5.85 -1.34 -8.15
CA SER A 96 -4.73 -1.41 -9.08
C SER A 96 -3.95 -2.69 -8.82
N VAL A 97 -3.90 -3.58 -9.82
CA VAL A 97 -3.21 -4.87 -9.73
C VAL A 97 -1.84 -4.80 -10.40
N LYS A 98 -0.82 -5.35 -9.75
CA LYS A 98 0.51 -5.57 -10.34
C LYS A 98 0.66 -7.05 -10.70
N LEU A 99 0.81 -7.36 -11.99
CA LEU A 99 0.92 -8.75 -12.46
C LEU A 99 2.17 -9.47 -11.92
N THR A 100 3.24 -8.74 -11.63
CA THR A 100 4.44 -9.31 -11.00
C THR A 100 4.16 -9.83 -9.59
N GLN A 101 3.19 -9.25 -8.87
CA GLN A 101 2.72 -9.76 -7.57
C GLN A 101 1.76 -10.95 -7.71
N LEU A 102 1.36 -11.29 -8.94
CA LEU A 102 0.55 -12.45 -9.29
C LEU A 102 1.35 -13.50 -10.09
N GLY A 103 2.68 -13.36 -10.15
CA GLY A 103 3.58 -14.39 -10.67
C GLY A 103 3.96 -14.23 -12.15
N LEU A 104 3.77 -13.05 -12.75
CA LEU A 104 4.19 -12.82 -14.14
C LEU A 104 5.70 -13.04 -14.36
N ASP A 105 6.52 -12.71 -13.36
CA ASP A 105 7.99 -12.73 -13.45
C ASP A 105 8.61 -13.87 -12.62
N ILE A 106 7.82 -14.87 -12.22
CA ILE A 106 8.29 -16.08 -11.53
C ILE A 106 8.62 -17.16 -12.57
#